data_AF-A0AAV3ZI85-F1
#
_entry.id   AF-A0AAV3ZI85-F1
#
_cell.length_a   1.000
_cell.length_b   1.000
_cell.length_c   1.000
_cell.angle_alpha   90.00
_cell.angle_beta   90.00
_cell.angle_gamma   90.00
#
_symmetry.space_group_name_H-M   'P 1'
#
loop_
_entity.id
_entity.type
_entity.pdbx_description
1 polymer ?
#
loop_
_entity_poly.entity_id
_entity_poly.type
_entity_poly.pdbx_seq_one_letter_code
_entity_poly.pdbx_strand_id
1 'polypeptide(L)'
;MGDFDAAIALAVALAIEEETDVPKRKRGKWSKEWFLQRSKFGHTKLLLELSHNEASDFKNFLRMDIESYNELLQMFEPLIVKQTTNMRQSISPTERLSITLRYLATGNTFEDLKFASAIAPQTIGKIVIETFKFFSIVGPI
;
A
#
# COMPACT_ATOMS: atom_id res chain seq x y z
N MET A 1 44.80 -25.26 -12.88
CA MET A 1 43.88 -24.67 -11.88
C MET A 1 43.48 -23.27 -12.35
N GLY A 2 42.94 -23.16 -13.57
CA GLY A 2 42.66 -21.88 -14.23
C GLY A 2 41.55 -21.95 -15.27
N ASP A 3 41.22 -23.15 -15.76
CA ASP A 3 40.15 -23.33 -16.76
C ASP A 3 38.74 -23.39 -16.15
N PHE A 4 38.62 -23.82 -14.89
CA PHE A 4 37.34 -23.93 -14.19
C PHE A 4 36.79 -22.56 -13.75
N ASP A 5 37.68 -21.65 -13.30
CA ASP A 5 37.30 -20.30 -12.90
C ASP A 5 36.88 -19.44 -14.11
N ALA A 6 37.51 -19.66 -15.26
CA ALA A 6 37.11 -19.04 -16.52
C ALA A 6 35.72 -19.53 -16.98
N ALA A 7 35.42 -20.82 -16.80
CA ALA A 7 34.12 -21.39 -17.12
C ALA A 7 33.01 -20.85 -16.19
N ILE A 8 33.30 -20.68 -14.89
CA ILE A 8 32.36 -20.06 -13.94
C ILE A 8 32.15 -18.58 -14.26
N ALA A 9 33.22 -17.83 -14.54
CA ALA A 9 33.12 -16.42 -14.89
C ALA A 9 32.30 -16.21 -16.17
N LEU A 10 32.46 -17.09 -17.17
CA LEU A 10 31.67 -17.05 -18.40
C LEU A 10 30.20 -17.42 -18.16
N ALA A 11 29.92 -18.41 -17.31
CA ALA A 11 28.56 -18.79 -16.95
C ALA A 11 27.84 -17.68 -16.16
N VAL A 12 28.55 -17.01 -15.25
CA VAL A 12 28.03 -15.86 -14.50
C VAL A 12 27.82 -14.65 -15.42
N ALA A 13 28.75 -14.37 -16.34
CA ALA A 13 28.60 -13.29 -17.32
C ALA A 13 27.38 -13.53 -18.23
N LEU A 14 27.18 -14.75 -18.72
CA LEU A 14 25.99 -15.12 -19.50
C LEU A 14 24.68 -14.99 -18.70
N ALA A 15 24.71 -15.32 -17.40
CA ALA A 15 23.56 -15.15 -16.52
C ALA A 15 23.25 -13.68 -16.19
N ILE A 16 24.24 -12.79 -16.30
CA ILE A 16 24.07 -11.33 -16.10
C ILE A 16 23.62 -10.64 -17.40
N GLU A 17 24.02 -11.14 -18.58
CA GLU A 17 23.55 -10.62 -19.87
C GLU A 17 22.11 -11.04 -20.22
N GLU A 18 21.56 -12.01 -19.50
CA GLU A 18 20.11 -12.27 -19.51
C GLU A 18 19.38 -11.21 -18.65
N GLU A 19 19.52 -9.92 -19.02
CA GLU A 19 18.44 -8.96 -18.83
C GLU A 19 17.27 -9.46 -19.68
N THR A 20 16.55 -10.45 -19.16
CA THR A 20 15.31 -10.92 -19.75
C THR A 20 14.42 -9.70 -19.89
N ASP A 21 14.17 -9.25 -21.11
CA ASP A 21 13.07 -8.35 -21.43
C ASP A 21 11.79 -9.11 -21.08
N VAL A 22 11.40 -9.07 -19.81
CA VAL A 22 10.27 -9.84 -19.30
C VAL A 22 9.04 -9.32 -20.04
N PRO A 23 8.43 -10.12 -20.94
CA PRO A 23 7.36 -9.63 -21.78
C PRO A 23 6.22 -9.14 -20.87
N LYS A 24 5.92 -7.84 -20.95
CA LYS A 24 4.85 -7.21 -20.15
C LYS A 24 3.54 -7.91 -20.50
N ARG A 25 3.03 -8.72 -19.58
CA ARG A 25 1.76 -9.44 -19.75
C ARG A 25 0.67 -8.46 -20.19
N LYS A 26 0.03 -8.73 -21.33
CA LYS A 26 -1.14 -7.97 -21.80
C LYS A 26 -2.19 -7.98 -20.69
N ARG A 27 -2.56 -6.80 -20.18
CA ARG A 27 -3.61 -6.67 -19.16
C ARG A 27 -4.94 -7.10 -19.75
N GLY A 28 -5.46 -8.25 -19.33
CA GLY A 28 -6.78 -8.74 -19.78
C GLY A 28 -7.96 -7.91 -19.25
N LYS A 29 -7.83 -7.33 -18.05
CA LYS A 29 -8.84 -6.41 -17.45
C LYS A 29 -8.12 -5.25 -16.75
N TRP A 30 -8.62 -4.03 -16.94
CA TRP A 30 -8.02 -2.80 -16.37
C TRP A 30 -8.08 -2.76 -14.84
N SER A 31 -9.22 -3.13 -14.26
CA SER A 31 -9.42 -3.28 -12.81
C SER A 31 -10.38 -4.44 -12.55
N LYS A 32 -10.28 -5.07 -11.38
CA LYS A 32 -11.30 -5.99 -10.89
C LYS A 32 -12.52 -5.18 -10.43
N GLU A 33 -13.72 -5.71 -10.67
CA GLU A 33 -14.98 -5.02 -10.38
C GLU A 33 -15.12 -4.67 -8.89
N TRP A 34 -14.76 -5.59 -8.00
CA TRP A 34 -14.85 -5.37 -6.56
C TRP A 34 -13.88 -4.29 -6.04
N PHE A 35 -12.81 -3.96 -6.77
CA PHE A 35 -11.95 -2.81 -6.45
C PHE A 35 -12.60 -1.46 -6.80
N LEU A 36 -13.57 -1.45 -7.73
CA LEU A 36 -14.38 -0.26 -8.02
C LEU A 36 -15.43 -0.05 -6.91
N GLN A 37 -15.89 -1.15 -6.31
CA GLN A 37 -16.82 -1.14 -5.17
C GLN A 37 -16.12 -0.95 -3.81
N ARG A 38 -15.06 -0.13 -3.77
CA ARG A 38 -14.27 0.10 -2.55
C ARG A 38 -15.10 0.69 -1.40
N SER A 39 -16.05 1.57 -1.69
CA SER A 39 -17.00 2.08 -0.68
C SER A 39 -17.82 0.95 -0.02
N LYS A 40 -18.03 -0.19 -0.69
CA LYS A 40 -18.76 -1.33 -0.15
C LYS A 40 -17.85 -2.31 0.61
N PHE A 41 -16.70 -2.65 0.05
CA PHE A 41 -15.84 -3.72 0.56
C PHE A 41 -14.60 -3.23 1.33
N GLY A 42 -14.29 -1.94 1.30
CA GLY A 42 -13.16 -1.37 2.02
C GLY A 42 -13.42 -1.30 3.52
N HIS A 43 -12.34 -1.39 4.29
CA HIS A 43 -12.33 -1.35 5.76
C HIS A 43 -12.72 0.01 6.37
N THR A 44 -12.92 1.06 5.57
CA THR A 44 -13.23 2.41 6.06
C THR A 44 -14.52 2.50 6.85
N LYS A 45 -15.58 1.80 6.41
CA LYS A 45 -16.85 1.76 7.13
C LYS A 45 -16.71 1.10 8.48
N LEU A 46 -15.96 -0.01 8.54
CA LEU A 46 -15.65 -0.68 9.80
C LEU A 46 -14.83 0.24 10.71
N LEU A 47 -13.79 0.90 10.19
CA LEU A 47 -12.99 1.84 10.99
C LEU A 47 -13.82 2.99 11.55
N LEU A 48 -14.78 3.51 10.77
CA LEU A 48 -15.69 4.56 11.22
C LEU A 48 -16.60 4.04 12.35
N GLU A 49 -17.11 2.83 12.23
CA GLU A 49 -17.93 2.22 13.29
C GLU A 49 -17.11 2.02 14.58
N LEU A 50 -15.90 1.47 14.45
CA LEU A 50 -14.99 1.26 15.58
C LEU A 50 -14.57 2.58 16.24
N SER A 51 -14.37 3.65 15.47
CA SER A 51 -13.99 4.94 16.05
C SER A 51 -15.08 5.57 16.91
N HIS A 52 -16.37 5.27 16.64
CA HIS A 52 -17.49 5.85 17.40
C HIS A 52 -17.92 4.94 18.56
N ASN A 53 -17.92 3.62 18.34
CA ASN A 53 -18.57 2.69 19.25
C ASN A 53 -17.60 1.81 20.04
N GLU A 54 -16.38 1.54 19.53
CA GLU A 54 -15.44 0.57 20.11
C GLU A 54 -13.97 1.02 20.00
N ALA A 55 -13.59 2.01 20.81
CA ALA A 55 -12.25 2.64 20.74
C ALA A 55 -11.08 1.67 21.02
N SER A 56 -11.30 0.65 21.85
CA SER A 56 -10.31 -0.41 22.12
C SER A 56 -9.98 -1.21 20.86
N ASP A 57 -10.99 -1.58 20.08
CA ASP A 57 -10.84 -2.33 18.84
C ASP A 57 -10.25 -1.47 17.73
N PHE A 58 -10.60 -0.17 17.67
CA PHE A 58 -9.92 0.78 16.80
C PHE A 58 -8.41 0.82 17.08
N LYS A 59 -8.05 0.95 18.37
CA LYS A 59 -6.66 0.96 18.81
C LYS A 59 -5.95 -0.36 18.50
N ASN A 60 -6.63 -1.50 18.64
CA ASN A 60 -6.07 -2.79 18.27
C ASN A 60 -5.84 -2.89 16.74
N PHE A 61 -6.80 -2.42 15.95
CA PHE A 61 -6.77 -2.49 14.50
C PHE A 61 -5.62 -1.66 13.89
N LEU A 62 -5.40 -0.44 14.39
CA LEU A 62 -4.38 0.49 13.89
C LEU A 62 -3.11 0.57 14.75
N ARG A 63 -3.09 -0.07 15.93
CA ARG A 63 -2.05 0.09 16.97
C ARG A 63 -1.85 1.56 17.40
N MET A 64 -2.90 2.38 17.26
CA MET A 64 -2.89 3.82 17.50
C MET A 64 -4.28 4.26 17.98
N ASP A 65 -4.32 5.17 18.96
CA ASP A 65 -5.57 5.77 19.43
C ASP A 65 -6.19 6.74 18.40
N ILE A 66 -7.46 7.06 18.61
CA ILE A 66 -8.25 7.88 17.70
C ILE A 66 -7.73 9.32 17.63
N GLU A 67 -7.28 9.87 18.76
CA GLU A 67 -6.78 11.24 18.87
C GLU A 67 -5.51 11.41 18.03
N SER A 68 -4.51 10.56 18.27
CA SER A 68 -3.27 10.52 17.49
C SER A 68 -3.54 10.26 16.01
N TYR A 69 -4.47 9.36 15.69
CA TYR A 69 -4.87 9.09 14.30
C TYR A 69 -5.43 10.35 13.62
N ASN A 70 -6.29 11.10 14.30
CA ASN A 70 -6.90 12.32 13.76
C ASN A 70 -5.86 13.44 13.58
N GLU A 71 -4.93 13.60 14.52
CA GLU A 71 -3.82 14.55 14.39
C GLU A 71 -2.97 14.23 13.16
N LEU A 72 -2.57 12.95 13.00
CA LEU A 72 -1.84 12.52 11.81
C LEU A 72 -2.67 12.73 10.54
N LEU A 73 -3.97 12.45 10.57
CA LEU A 73 -4.83 12.64 9.42
C LEU A 73 -4.87 14.12 9.00
N GLN A 74 -4.98 15.06 9.94
CA GLN A 74 -4.95 16.50 9.65
C GLN A 74 -3.63 16.93 9.02
N MET A 75 -2.50 16.36 9.45
CA MET A 75 -1.20 16.63 8.83
C MET A 75 -1.10 16.04 7.41
N PHE A 76 -1.75 14.90 7.16
CA PHE A 76 -1.74 14.19 5.88
C PHE A 76 -2.73 14.77 4.85
N GLU A 77 -3.87 15.32 5.29
CA GLU A 77 -4.93 15.87 4.44
C GLU A 77 -4.44 16.86 3.36
N PRO A 78 -3.64 17.90 3.67
CA PRO A 78 -3.28 18.93 2.68
C PRO A 78 -2.39 18.41 1.54
N LEU A 79 -1.75 17.24 1.70
CA LEU A 79 -0.71 16.76 0.79
C LEU A 79 -1.17 15.59 -0.09
N ILE A 80 -2.35 15.02 0.17
CA ILE A 80 -2.78 13.73 -0.38
C ILE A 80 -4.06 13.81 -1.22
N VAL A 81 -4.65 15.01 -1.36
CA VAL A 81 -5.78 15.27 -2.24
C VAL A 81 -5.39 15.00 -3.70
N LYS A 82 -5.42 13.73 -4.11
CA LYS A 82 -5.36 13.33 -5.51
C LYS A 82 -6.73 13.62 -6.09
N GLN A 83 -6.77 14.33 -7.20
CA GLN A 83 -8.00 14.63 -7.93
C GLN A 83 -8.75 13.35 -8.26
N THR A 84 -10.04 13.33 -7.94
CA THR A 84 -10.96 12.30 -8.43
C THR A 84 -11.05 12.41 -9.94
N THR A 85 -10.87 11.29 -10.63
CA THR A 85 -11.09 11.23 -12.09
C THR A 85 -12.45 10.59 -12.34
N ASN A 86 -13.12 10.94 -13.44
CA ASN A 86 -14.44 10.39 -13.81
C ASN A 86 -14.47 8.85 -13.88
N MET A 87 -13.31 8.20 -14.04
CA MET A 87 -13.19 6.75 -14.18
C MET A 87 -12.96 6.00 -12.85
N ARG A 88 -12.49 6.67 -11.79
CA ARG A 88 -12.20 6.02 -10.49
C ARG A 88 -12.23 7.04 -9.34
N GLN A 89 -12.98 6.73 -8.29
CA GLN A 89 -12.92 7.47 -7.03
C GLN A 89 -11.49 7.45 -6.47
N SER A 90 -10.97 8.65 -6.21
CA SER A 90 -9.67 8.84 -5.59
C SER A 90 -9.62 8.12 -4.24
N ILE A 91 -8.46 7.56 -3.89
CA ILE A 91 -8.24 6.95 -2.58
C ILE A 91 -8.07 8.08 -1.58
N SER A 92 -9.01 8.19 -0.62
CA SER A 92 -9.05 9.30 0.33
C SER A 92 -7.82 9.30 1.25
N PRO A 93 -7.46 10.44 1.85
CA PRO A 93 -6.37 10.49 2.84
C PRO A 93 -6.56 9.47 3.97
N THR A 94 -7.80 9.35 4.49
CA THR A 94 -8.19 8.38 5.50
C THR A 94 -7.92 6.93 5.07
N GLU A 95 -8.27 6.57 3.84
CA GLU A 95 -8.00 5.24 3.29
C GLU A 95 -6.49 4.97 3.21
N ARG A 96 -5.71 5.95 2.76
CA ARG A 96 -4.25 5.79 2.60
C ARG A 96 -3.54 5.65 3.94
N LEU A 97 -3.88 6.51 4.89
CA LEU A 97 -3.28 6.49 6.22
C LEU A 97 -3.62 5.19 6.95
N SER A 98 -4.90 4.81 6.99
CA SER A 98 -5.34 3.58 7.65
C SER A 98 -4.72 2.30 7.07
N ILE A 99 -4.52 2.22 5.75
CA ILE A 99 -3.84 1.08 5.11
C ILE A 99 -2.37 1.04 5.51
N THR A 100 -1.71 2.20 5.53
CA THR A 100 -0.29 2.30 5.92
C THR A 100 -0.10 1.89 7.38
N LEU A 101 -0.93 2.42 8.27
CA LEU A 101 -0.91 2.07 9.69
C LEU A 101 -1.22 0.60 9.91
N ARG A 102 -2.21 0.04 9.18
CA ARG A 102 -2.52 -1.39 9.25
C ARG A 102 -1.35 -2.26 8.77
N TYR A 103 -0.66 -1.85 7.70
CA TYR A 103 0.54 -2.51 7.22
C TYR A 103 1.65 -2.47 8.28
N LEU A 104 1.92 -1.31 8.87
CA LEU A 104 2.89 -1.13 9.95
C LEU A 104 2.55 -1.95 11.20
N ALA A 105 1.27 -2.00 11.57
CA ALA A 105 0.79 -2.70 12.76
C ALA A 105 0.86 -4.24 12.65
N THR A 106 0.72 -4.78 11.44
CA THR A 106 0.62 -6.24 11.22
C THR A 106 1.80 -6.86 10.49
N GLY A 107 2.54 -6.08 9.69
CA GLY A 107 3.58 -6.60 8.80
C GLY A 107 3.05 -7.49 7.66
N ASN A 108 1.73 -7.48 7.42
CA ASN A 108 1.10 -8.33 6.41
C ASN A 108 1.53 -7.97 4.99
N THR A 109 1.42 -8.95 4.08
CA THR A 109 1.72 -8.71 2.67
C THR A 109 0.69 -7.77 2.02
N PHE A 110 1.08 -7.06 0.96
CA PHE A 110 0.14 -6.27 0.17
C PHE A 110 -0.93 -7.12 -0.50
N GLU A 111 -0.66 -8.41 -0.72
CA GLU A 111 -1.63 -9.37 -1.26
C GLU A 111 -2.73 -9.72 -0.25
N ASP A 112 -2.45 -9.67 1.05
CA ASP A 112 -3.46 -9.87 2.09
C ASP A 112 -4.25 -8.58 2.34
N LEU A 113 -3.54 -7.44 2.42
CA LEU A 113 -4.17 -6.14 2.66
C LEU A 113 -5.19 -5.76 1.59
N LYS A 114 -5.03 -6.24 0.34
CA LYS A 114 -5.99 -5.98 -0.75
C LYS A 114 -7.41 -6.42 -0.41
N PHE A 115 -7.56 -7.49 0.40
CA PHE A 115 -8.87 -8.03 0.75
C PHE A 115 -9.55 -7.19 1.83
N ALA A 116 -8.77 -6.63 2.76
CA ALA A 116 -9.30 -5.72 3.77
C ALA A 116 -9.64 -4.34 3.18
N SER A 117 -8.80 -3.83 2.28
CA SER A 117 -8.93 -2.45 1.79
C SER A 117 -9.63 -2.31 0.43
N ALA A 118 -9.93 -3.42 -0.24
CA ALA A 118 -10.44 -3.45 -1.61
C ALA A 118 -9.61 -2.59 -2.60
N ILE A 119 -8.28 -2.57 -2.42
CA ILE A 119 -7.34 -1.85 -3.28
C ILE A 119 -6.30 -2.83 -3.83
N ALA A 120 -5.94 -2.67 -5.11
CA ALA A 120 -4.94 -3.52 -5.73
C ALA A 120 -3.58 -3.45 -5.01
N PRO A 121 -2.87 -4.58 -4.82
CA PRO A 121 -1.58 -4.63 -4.12
C PRO A 121 -0.54 -3.64 -4.66
N GLN A 122 -0.48 -3.45 -5.98
CA GLN A 122 0.44 -2.50 -6.59
C GLN A 122 0.13 -1.05 -6.19
N THR A 123 -1.15 -0.74 -5.96
CA THR A 123 -1.56 0.59 -5.49
C THR A 123 -1.27 0.75 -4.01
N ILE A 124 -1.45 -0.30 -3.20
CA ILE A 124 -1.09 -0.31 -1.77
C ILE A 124 0.40 -0.01 -1.61
N GLY A 125 1.28 -0.70 -2.34
CA GLY A 125 2.72 -0.45 -2.26
C GLY A 125 3.10 1.00 -2.57
N LYS A 126 2.47 1.61 -3.61
CA LYS A 126 2.68 3.04 -3.91
C LYS A 126 2.21 3.95 -2.79
N ILE A 127 1.04 3.67 -2.21
CA ILE A 127 0.50 4.43 -1.08
C ILE A 127 1.48 4.37 0.09
N VAL A 128 1.90 3.17 0.48
CA VAL A 128 2.80 2.97 1.62
C VAL A 128 4.13 3.73 1.42
N ILE A 129 4.70 3.70 0.22
CA ILE A 129 5.93 4.47 -0.07
C ILE A 129 5.67 6.00 -0.02
N GLU A 130 4.54 6.47 -0.57
CA GLU A 130 4.15 7.88 -0.52
C GLU A 130 3.98 8.37 0.93
N THR A 131 3.32 7.58 1.78
CA THR A 131 3.06 7.92 3.18
C THR A 131 4.34 7.85 4.03
N PHE A 132 5.24 6.89 3.79
CA PHE A 132 6.55 6.87 4.46
C PHE A 132 7.43 8.07 4.13
N LYS A 133 7.46 8.48 2.86
CA LYS A 133 8.21 9.69 2.47
C LYS A 133 7.70 10.92 3.22
N PHE A 134 6.39 11.00 3.46
CA PHE A 134 5.83 12.08 4.26
C PHE A 134 6.31 12.03 5.72
N PHE A 135 6.27 10.87 6.38
CA PHE A 135 6.78 10.74 7.75
C PHE A 135 8.25 11.16 7.86
N SER A 136 9.07 10.89 6.83
CA SER A 136 10.46 11.35 6.79
C SER A 136 10.62 12.88 6.71
N ILE A 137 9.63 13.60 6.17
CA ILE A 137 9.68 15.06 6.00
C ILE A 137 9.17 15.75 7.27
N VAL A 138 8.14 15.20 7.89
CA VAL A 138 7.51 15.74 9.10
C VAL A 138 8.34 15.49 10.36
N GLY A 139 9.22 14.48 10.33
CA GLY A 139 10.00 14.05 11.49
C GLY A 139 9.28 12.98 12.31
N PRO A 140 9.98 12.30 13.24
CA PRO A 140 9.36 11.31 14.10
C PRO A 140 8.31 11.96 14.99
N ILE A 141 7.11 11.39 15.00
CA ILE A 141 6.05 11.67 15.98
C ILE A 141 6.35 10.85 17.23
#